data_AF-J9D946-F1
#
_entry.id   AF-J9D946-F1
#
_cell.length_a   1.000
_cell.length_b   1.000
_cell.length_c   1.000
_cell.angle_alpha   90.00
_cell.angle_beta   90.00
_cell.angle_gamma   90.00
#
_symmetry.space_group_name_H-M   'P 1'
#
loop_
_entity.id
_entity.type
_entity.pdbx_description
1 polymer ?
#
loop_
_entity_poly.entity_id
_entity_poly.type
_entity_poly.pdbx_seq_one_letter_code
_entity_poly.pdbx_strand_id
1 'polypeptide(L)'
;MNISVLTFNTNNNLIDVDDLERIKENLSSDVIILNLQEFYYPFSYPNEFLEKIGKTFEEYELTFYDRFFGLITLILQKNNGISKIKPLKIGLGPCYFGNKGFISVLMNDTIYINAHLSAHTRNNTKRLDMIDDIFALIRAEYELEKTKIHTIVLSGDLNFRNEPSSSGKNNLRELSYPMCKEIDQIRHFQQKYPEFVESEITFEPTYKYEPGTDKFSKKRVSSYCDRILVCSNKAIKFDTYSSINDIKSSDHKPVFANFGIGKENINDKQLVFAKKYPSRLLAKVISRTYGTLYDNILLVIVFLGLLIILRICWKFGSHGSKNNTPDDIVV
;
A
#
# COMPACT_ATOMS: atom_id res chain seq x y z
N MET A 1 16.17 -16.50 3.06
CA MET A 1 15.57 -15.53 4.00
C MET A 1 14.09 -15.88 4.09
N ASN A 2 13.58 -16.09 5.30
CA ASN A 2 12.16 -16.36 5.51
C ASN A 2 11.44 -15.03 5.70
N ILE A 3 10.30 -14.86 5.03
CA ILE A 3 9.53 -13.62 5.03
C ILE A 3 8.06 -13.94 5.24
N SER A 4 7.43 -13.15 6.10
CA SER A 4 6.00 -13.10 6.29
C SER A 4 5.49 -11.78 5.73
N VAL A 5 4.60 -11.82 4.74
CA VAL A 5 3.93 -10.64 4.20
C VAL A 5 2.46 -10.75 4.54
N LEU A 6 1.90 -9.71 5.16
CA LEU A 6 0.47 -9.57 5.37
C LEU A 6 -0.04 -8.34 4.63
N THR A 7 -1.17 -8.48 3.95
CA THR A 7 -1.94 -7.37 3.39
C THR A 7 -3.33 -7.30 4.03
N PHE A 8 -3.77 -6.09 4.39
CA PHE A 8 -5.09 -5.88 4.98
C PHE A 8 -5.67 -4.50 4.67
N ASN A 9 -6.79 -4.48 3.94
CA ASN A 9 -7.62 -3.29 3.82
C ASN A 9 -8.51 -3.16 5.07
N THR A 10 -8.25 -2.15 5.89
CA THR A 10 -8.97 -1.98 7.16
C THR A 10 -10.30 -1.25 7.01
N ASN A 11 -10.61 -0.72 5.82
CA ASN A 11 -11.79 0.06 5.52
C ASN A 11 -12.03 1.18 6.57
N ASN A 12 -10.96 1.91 6.89
CA ASN A 12 -10.93 3.02 7.85
C ASN A 12 -11.13 2.62 9.33
N ASN A 13 -11.16 1.32 9.63
CA ASN A 13 -11.21 0.84 11.01
C ASN A 13 -9.80 0.81 11.62
N LEU A 14 -9.73 1.08 12.92
CA LEU A 14 -8.54 0.87 13.73
C LEU A 14 -8.34 -0.62 13.96
N ILE A 15 -7.09 -1.06 14.13
CA ILE A 15 -6.77 -2.44 14.51
C ILE A 15 -6.58 -2.46 16.02
N ASP A 16 -7.39 -3.26 16.72
CA ASP A 16 -7.26 -3.45 18.16
C ASP A 16 -6.17 -4.47 18.50
N VAL A 17 -5.91 -4.66 19.80
CA VAL A 17 -4.84 -5.56 20.25
C VAL A 17 -5.18 -7.02 19.95
N ASP A 18 -6.45 -7.42 20.07
CA ASP A 18 -6.88 -8.80 19.81
C ASP A 18 -6.68 -9.17 18.33
N ASP A 19 -7.03 -8.27 17.41
CA ASP A 19 -6.78 -8.43 15.97
C ASP A 19 -5.27 -8.44 15.66
N LEU A 20 -4.46 -7.63 16.36
CA LEU A 20 -2.99 -7.67 16.22
C LEU A 20 -2.39 -9.00 16.70
N GLU A 21 -2.84 -9.56 17.82
CA GLU A 21 -2.38 -10.86 18.31
C GLU A 21 -2.75 -11.98 17.34
N ARG A 22 -3.99 -11.99 16.82
CA ARG A 22 -4.41 -12.92 15.75
C ARG A 22 -3.54 -12.80 14.50
N ILE A 23 -3.18 -11.57 14.13
CA ILE A 23 -2.24 -11.34 13.02
C ILE A 23 -0.88 -11.98 13.34
N LYS A 24 -0.32 -11.69 14.52
CA LYS A 24 1.00 -12.20 14.94
C LYS A 24 1.06 -13.73 14.95
N GLU A 25 0.02 -14.41 15.42
CA GLU A 25 -0.04 -15.89 15.47
C GLU A 25 0.19 -16.56 14.11
N ASN A 26 -0.11 -15.86 13.02
CA ASN A 26 0.01 -16.35 11.65
C ASN A 26 1.37 -16.01 10.98
N LEU A 27 2.20 -15.18 11.62
CA LEU A 27 3.44 -14.64 11.04
C LEU A 27 4.66 -15.09 11.87
N SER A 28 5.47 -15.99 11.30
CA SER A 28 6.55 -16.67 12.03
C SER A 28 7.96 -16.43 11.48
N SER A 29 8.09 -15.62 10.43
CA SER A 29 9.35 -15.43 9.72
C SER A 29 10.31 -14.45 10.39
N ASP A 30 11.58 -14.44 9.97
CA ASP A 30 12.60 -13.52 10.49
C ASP A 30 12.33 -12.05 10.14
N VAL A 31 11.62 -11.84 9.04
CA VAL A 31 11.16 -10.54 8.58
C VAL A 31 9.66 -10.57 8.37
N ILE A 32 8.95 -9.64 9.00
CA ILE A 32 7.51 -9.44 8.86
C ILE A 32 7.27 -8.10 8.16
N ILE A 33 6.40 -8.12 7.16
CA ILE A 33 5.98 -6.95 6.40
C ILE A 33 4.46 -6.83 6.51
N LEU A 34 4.00 -5.72 7.11
CA LEU A 34 2.59 -5.43 7.29
C LEU A 34 2.16 -4.33 6.32
N ASN A 35 1.31 -4.67 5.37
CA ASN A 35 0.82 -3.78 4.33
C ASN A 35 -0.65 -3.47 4.55
N LEU A 36 -0.96 -2.25 4.97
CA LEU A 36 -2.33 -1.82 5.23
C LEU A 36 -2.85 -0.90 4.12
N GLN A 37 -4.14 -0.99 3.84
CA GLN A 37 -4.87 -0.10 2.93
C GLN A 37 -6.13 0.46 3.62
N GLU A 38 -6.56 1.65 3.20
CA GLU A 38 -7.63 2.42 3.86
C GLU A 38 -7.46 2.60 5.37
N PHE A 39 -6.22 2.55 5.87
CA PHE A 39 -5.95 2.75 7.28
C PHE A 39 -5.72 4.24 7.57
N TYR A 40 -6.83 4.95 7.78
CA TYR A 40 -6.84 6.37 8.09
C TYR A 40 -7.08 6.58 9.59
N TYR A 41 -6.19 7.33 10.22
CA TYR A 41 -6.32 7.72 11.61
C TYR A 41 -5.93 9.19 11.83
N PRO A 42 -6.44 9.81 12.90
CA PRO A 42 -6.09 11.18 13.26
C PRO A 42 -4.60 11.32 13.58
N PHE A 43 -4.04 12.52 13.40
CA PHE A 43 -2.60 12.78 13.51
C PHE A 43 -1.96 12.36 14.84
N SER A 44 -2.71 12.25 15.93
CA SER A 44 -2.24 11.81 17.25
C SER A 44 -2.10 10.30 17.40
N TYR A 45 -2.77 9.50 16.56
CA TYR A 45 -2.83 8.05 16.67
C TYR A 45 -1.58 7.25 16.21
N PRO A 46 -0.67 7.73 15.32
CA PRO A 46 0.43 6.89 14.87
C PRO A 46 1.33 6.41 16.03
N ASN A 47 1.55 7.24 17.05
CA ASN A 47 2.37 6.83 18.19
C ASN A 47 1.73 5.67 18.97
N GLU A 48 0.42 5.74 19.23
CA GLU A 48 -0.32 4.69 19.92
C GLU A 48 -0.34 3.39 19.09
N PHE A 49 -0.56 3.51 17.78
CA PHE A 49 -0.54 2.36 16.88
C PHE A 49 0.84 1.68 16.85
N LEU A 50 1.91 2.45 16.72
CA LEU A 50 3.27 1.90 16.68
C LEU A 50 3.69 1.34 18.05
N GLU A 51 3.23 1.93 19.15
CA GLU A 51 3.42 1.37 20.50
C GLU A 51 2.71 0.01 20.65
N LYS A 52 1.46 -0.12 20.16
CA LYS A 52 0.75 -1.39 20.12
C LYS A 52 1.48 -2.44 19.29
N ILE A 53 1.98 -2.05 18.10
CA ILE A 53 2.80 -2.94 17.26
C ILE A 53 4.05 -3.39 18.03
N GLY A 54 4.79 -2.48 18.67
CA GLY A 54 5.99 -2.84 19.43
C GLY A 54 5.70 -3.75 20.63
N LYS A 55 4.56 -3.58 21.29
CA LYS A 55 4.12 -4.47 22.39
C LYS A 55 3.72 -5.85 21.90
N THR A 56 2.92 -5.94 20.84
CA THR A 56 2.48 -7.23 20.31
C THR A 56 3.65 -7.98 19.67
N PHE A 57 4.49 -7.32 18.86
CA PHE A 57 5.64 -7.93 18.19
C PHE A 57 6.94 -7.75 19.00
N GLU A 58 6.93 -8.04 20.30
CA GLU A 58 8.06 -7.80 21.22
C GLU A 58 9.38 -8.48 20.82
N GLU A 59 9.33 -9.58 20.06
CA GLU A 59 10.51 -10.30 19.55
C GLU A 59 11.13 -9.65 18.30
N TYR A 60 10.51 -8.60 17.77
CA TYR A 60 10.89 -7.92 16.55
C TYR A 60 11.18 -6.44 16.81
N GLU A 61 12.17 -5.92 16.09
CA GLU A 61 12.41 -4.48 15.99
C GLU A 61 11.64 -3.91 14.80
N LEU A 62 10.92 -2.80 15.02
CA LEU A 62 10.30 -2.03 13.95
C LEU A 62 11.37 -1.21 13.21
N THR A 63 11.87 -1.74 12.11
CA THR A 63 12.98 -1.14 11.35
C THR A 63 12.51 -0.15 10.28
N PHE A 64 11.23 -0.20 9.90
CA PHE A 64 10.65 0.75 8.97
C PHE A 64 9.14 0.93 9.18
N TYR A 65 8.70 2.17 9.04
CA TYR A 65 7.31 2.57 8.93
C TYR A 65 7.23 3.74 7.95
N ASP A 66 6.36 3.63 6.96
CA ASP A 66 6.00 4.76 6.10
C ASP A 66 4.52 4.71 5.76
N ARG A 67 3.99 5.91 5.49
CA ARG A 67 2.58 6.14 5.23
C ARG A 67 2.43 7.00 3.98
N PHE A 68 1.41 6.65 3.21
CA PHE A 68 0.94 7.44 2.09
C PHE A 68 -0.59 7.41 2.06
N PHE A 69 -1.22 8.45 2.62
CA PHE A 69 -2.68 8.48 2.84
C PHE A 69 -3.14 7.31 3.73
N GLY A 70 -3.98 6.43 3.20
CA GLY A 70 -4.45 5.21 3.89
C GLY A 70 -3.58 3.99 3.61
N LEU A 71 -2.47 4.13 2.86
CA LEU A 71 -1.48 3.08 2.68
C LEU A 71 -0.45 3.16 3.79
N ILE A 72 -0.18 2.04 4.45
CA ILE A 72 0.91 1.92 5.43
C ILE A 72 1.73 0.68 5.15
N THR A 73 3.04 0.81 5.23
CA THR A 73 3.97 -0.33 5.22
C THR A 73 4.78 -0.30 6.50
N LEU A 74 4.75 -1.39 7.27
CA LEU A 74 5.65 -1.62 8.40
C LEU A 74 6.57 -2.79 8.08
N ILE A 75 7.83 -2.71 8.48
CA ILE A 75 8.79 -3.82 8.42
C ILE A 75 9.33 -4.04 9.83
N LEU A 76 9.18 -5.28 10.28
CA LEU A 76 9.60 -5.80 11.57
C LEU A 76 10.67 -6.86 11.32
N GLN A 77 11.82 -6.77 11.99
CA GLN A 77 12.92 -7.71 11.81
C GLN A 77 13.37 -8.24 13.17
N LYS A 78 13.70 -9.54 13.25
CA LYS A 78 14.38 -10.06 14.43
C LYS A 78 15.77 -9.42 14.57
N ASN A 79 16.24 -9.24 15.81
CA ASN A 79 17.45 -8.48 16.19
C ASN A 79 18.80 -8.97 15.62
N ASN A 80 18.81 -9.88 14.63
CA ASN A 80 20.00 -10.52 14.09
C ASN A 80 20.42 -10.01 12.70
N GLY A 81 19.93 -8.84 12.27
CA GLY A 81 20.38 -8.20 11.03
C GLY A 81 19.40 -7.18 10.47
N ILE A 82 19.46 -5.94 10.98
CA ILE A 82 18.67 -4.82 10.44
C ILE A 82 19.16 -4.54 9.02
N SER A 83 18.25 -4.70 8.06
CA SER A 83 18.56 -4.51 6.66
C SER A 83 18.43 -3.03 6.29
N LYS A 84 19.25 -2.56 5.35
CA LYS A 84 19.07 -1.20 4.82
C LYS A 84 17.80 -1.15 4.00
N ILE A 85 16.93 -0.20 4.32
CA ILE A 85 15.61 -0.05 3.72
C ILE A 85 15.57 1.23 2.88
N LYS A 86 15.09 1.13 1.63
CA LYS A 86 14.93 2.28 0.73
C LYS A 86 13.50 2.39 0.18
N PRO A 87 12.71 3.38 0.63
CA PRO A 87 11.31 3.51 0.24
C PRO A 87 11.09 4.36 -1.03
N LEU A 88 9.95 4.13 -1.68
CA LEU A 88 9.37 4.92 -2.75
C LEU A 88 7.84 4.86 -2.63
N LYS A 89 7.20 6.00 -2.34
CA LYS A 89 5.73 6.13 -2.25
C LYS A 89 5.18 7.01 -3.37
N ILE A 90 4.15 6.54 -4.07
CA ILE A 90 3.56 7.21 -5.24
C ILE A 90 2.03 7.02 -5.28
N GLY A 91 1.29 8.10 -5.56
CA GLY A 91 -0.14 8.08 -5.85
C GLY A 91 -0.42 7.76 -7.30
N LEU A 92 -1.58 7.19 -7.60
CA LEU A 92 -1.98 6.70 -8.94
C LEU A 92 -3.41 7.14 -9.32
N GLY A 93 -3.95 8.16 -8.65
CA GLY A 93 -5.20 8.78 -9.07
C GLY A 93 -5.01 9.82 -10.18
N PRO A 94 -6.03 10.63 -10.50
CA PRO A 94 -5.93 11.67 -11.52
C PRO A 94 -4.74 12.60 -11.25
N CYS A 95 -3.86 12.78 -12.23
CA CYS A 95 -2.59 13.51 -12.09
C CYS A 95 -1.71 13.01 -10.92
N TYR A 96 -1.83 11.74 -10.54
CA TYR A 96 -1.16 11.11 -9.39
C TYR A 96 -1.59 11.65 -8.02
N PHE A 97 -2.76 12.30 -7.95
CA PHE A 97 -3.45 12.68 -6.72
C PHE A 97 -4.52 11.64 -6.34
N GLY A 98 -4.61 11.27 -5.07
CA GLY A 98 -5.72 10.45 -4.55
C GLY A 98 -5.29 9.36 -3.57
N ASN A 99 -6.28 8.55 -3.17
CA ASN A 99 -6.13 7.47 -2.19
C ASN A 99 -5.72 6.11 -2.78
N LYS A 100 -5.48 6.07 -4.09
CA LYS A 100 -4.94 4.89 -4.79
C LYS A 100 -3.48 5.17 -5.11
N GLY A 101 -2.65 4.14 -5.03
CA GLY A 101 -1.21 4.31 -5.12
C GLY A 101 -0.47 3.09 -4.64
N PHE A 102 0.81 3.28 -4.34
CA PHE A 102 1.63 2.26 -3.73
C PHE A 102 2.71 2.86 -2.84
N ILE A 103 3.16 2.06 -1.88
CA ILE A 103 4.45 2.20 -1.22
C ILE A 103 5.29 1.01 -1.69
N SER A 104 6.52 1.26 -2.11
CA SER A 104 7.49 0.22 -2.39
C SER A 104 8.73 0.40 -1.54
N VAL A 105 9.33 -0.71 -1.16
CA VAL A 105 10.53 -0.74 -0.34
C VAL A 105 11.52 -1.72 -0.95
N LEU A 106 12.74 -1.25 -1.20
CA LEU A 106 13.87 -2.11 -1.49
C LEU A 106 14.56 -2.54 -0.19
N MET A 107 14.68 -3.84 0.00
CA MET A 107 15.39 -4.47 1.13
C MET A 107 15.97 -5.80 0.66
N ASN A 108 17.27 -6.01 0.85
CA ASN A 108 18.00 -7.24 0.47
C ASN A 108 17.72 -7.69 -0.98
N ASP A 109 17.91 -6.77 -1.93
CA ASP A 109 17.68 -6.96 -3.38
C ASP A 109 16.26 -7.44 -3.75
N THR A 110 15.33 -7.26 -2.82
CA THR A 110 13.91 -7.58 -2.96
C THR A 110 13.10 -6.30 -2.82
N ILE A 111 12.19 -6.08 -3.77
CA ILE A 111 11.26 -4.96 -3.73
C ILE A 111 9.93 -5.47 -3.23
N TYR A 112 9.46 -4.92 -2.12
CA TYR A 112 8.14 -5.17 -1.58
C TYR A 112 7.23 -4.02 -1.95
N ILE A 113 6.07 -4.31 -2.51
CA ILE A 113 5.10 -3.32 -2.96
C ILE A 113 3.81 -3.55 -2.17
N ASN A 114 3.35 -2.51 -1.48
CA ASN A 114 1.99 -2.37 -0.97
C ASN A 114 1.20 -1.49 -1.94
N ALA A 115 0.26 -2.06 -2.69
CA ALA A 115 -0.56 -1.33 -3.64
C ALA A 115 -2.04 -1.30 -3.25
N HIS A 116 -2.69 -0.18 -3.54
CA HIS A 116 -4.15 -0.09 -3.50
C HIS A 116 -4.64 0.40 -4.87
N LEU A 117 -5.21 -0.52 -5.64
CA LEU A 117 -5.55 -0.30 -7.04
C LEU A 117 -7.00 0.15 -7.24
N SER A 118 -7.35 0.52 -8.48
CA SER A 118 -8.69 1.02 -8.79
C SER A 118 -9.78 0.01 -8.45
N ALA A 119 -10.77 0.44 -7.66
CA ALA A 119 -11.92 -0.38 -7.28
C ALA A 119 -12.91 -0.61 -8.42
N HIS A 120 -13.91 -1.47 -8.20
CA HIS A 120 -14.99 -1.87 -9.11
C HIS A 120 -14.59 -2.86 -10.23
N THR A 121 -15.53 -3.77 -10.54
CA THR A 121 -15.35 -4.85 -11.53
C THR A 121 -14.93 -4.33 -12.90
N ARG A 122 -15.60 -3.30 -13.43
CA ARG A 122 -15.33 -2.71 -14.75
C ARG A 122 -13.91 -2.11 -14.95
N ASN A 123 -13.17 -1.89 -13.87
CA ASN A 123 -11.88 -1.17 -13.91
C ASN A 123 -10.67 -2.10 -14.07
N ASN A 124 -10.84 -3.31 -14.62
CA ASN A 124 -9.74 -4.27 -14.74
C ASN A 124 -8.57 -3.74 -15.58
N THR A 125 -8.87 -3.18 -16.76
CA THR A 125 -7.84 -2.54 -17.61
C THR A 125 -7.11 -1.43 -16.86
N LYS A 126 -7.85 -0.59 -16.15
CA LYS A 126 -7.27 0.49 -15.33
C LYS A 126 -6.34 -0.05 -14.25
N ARG A 127 -6.65 -1.19 -13.62
CA ARG A 127 -5.73 -1.85 -12.66
C ARG A 127 -4.44 -2.30 -13.34
N LEU A 128 -4.55 -2.94 -14.52
CA LEU A 128 -3.38 -3.37 -15.29
C LEU A 128 -2.52 -2.20 -15.78
N ASP A 129 -3.12 -1.06 -16.09
CA ASP A 129 -2.40 0.18 -16.44
C ASP A 129 -1.71 0.78 -15.22
N MET A 130 -2.38 0.81 -14.06
CA MET A 130 -1.76 1.23 -12.80
C MET A 130 -0.57 0.34 -12.42
N ILE A 131 -0.64 -0.97 -12.66
CA ILE A 131 0.47 -1.90 -12.43
C ILE A 131 1.63 -1.62 -13.39
N ASP A 132 1.36 -1.37 -14.67
CA ASP A 132 2.39 -0.92 -15.62
C ASP A 132 3.07 0.38 -15.14
N ASP A 133 2.29 1.33 -14.58
CA ASP A 133 2.82 2.57 -14.01
C ASP A 133 3.70 2.31 -12.78
N ILE A 134 3.27 1.43 -11.87
CA ILE A 134 4.06 1.01 -10.70
C ILE A 134 5.40 0.43 -11.15
N PHE A 135 5.39 -0.54 -12.05
CA PHE A 135 6.61 -1.18 -12.54
C PHE A 135 7.53 -0.21 -13.29
N ALA A 136 6.96 0.70 -14.10
CA ALA A 136 7.71 1.76 -14.76
C ALA A 136 8.44 2.67 -13.76
N LEU A 137 7.75 3.09 -12.70
CA LEU A 137 8.27 3.99 -11.66
C LEU A 137 9.36 3.32 -10.82
N ILE A 138 9.12 2.08 -10.39
CA ILE A 138 10.10 1.30 -9.61
C ILE A 138 11.36 1.06 -10.44
N ARG A 139 11.19 0.59 -11.68
CA ARG A 139 12.31 0.40 -12.61
C ARG A 139 13.13 1.67 -12.75
N ALA A 140 12.48 2.80 -13.01
CA ALA A 140 13.16 4.09 -13.14
C ALA A 140 13.88 4.53 -11.84
N GLU A 141 13.33 4.22 -10.66
CA GLU A 141 13.97 4.55 -9.38
C GLU A 141 15.27 3.79 -9.16
N TYR A 142 15.27 2.48 -9.43
CA TYR A 142 16.34 1.59 -8.99
C TYR A 142 17.31 1.18 -10.11
N GLU A 143 16.93 1.27 -11.39
CA GLU A 143 17.88 1.10 -12.51
C GLU A 143 18.89 2.25 -12.58
N LEU A 144 18.46 3.49 -12.28
CA LEU A 144 19.36 4.66 -12.23
C LEU A 144 20.53 4.46 -11.24
N GLU A 145 20.32 3.63 -10.22
CA GLU A 145 21.27 3.38 -9.15
C GLU A 145 22.11 2.11 -9.37
N LYS A 146 21.92 1.40 -10.49
CA LYS A 146 22.55 0.10 -10.79
C LYS A 146 22.32 -0.95 -9.70
N THR A 147 21.20 -0.85 -8.99
CA THR A 147 20.82 -1.80 -7.94
C THR A 147 20.45 -3.14 -8.57
N LYS A 148 21.02 -4.23 -8.05
CA LYS A 148 20.58 -5.58 -8.42
C LYS A 148 19.22 -5.85 -7.77
N ILE A 149 18.26 -6.23 -8.59
CA ILE A 149 16.92 -6.59 -8.13
C ILE A 149 16.66 -8.01 -8.57
N HIS A 150 16.46 -8.87 -7.58
CA HIS A 150 16.28 -10.31 -7.75
C HIS A 150 14.82 -10.73 -7.59
N THR A 151 14.09 -10.02 -6.73
CA THR A 151 12.71 -10.37 -6.40
C THR A 151 11.83 -9.13 -6.32
N ILE A 152 10.61 -9.22 -6.84
CA ILE A 152 9.50 -8.32 -6.50
C ILE A 152 8.43 -9.13 -5.77
N VAL A 153 7.95 -8.59 -4.66
CA VAL A 153 6.74 -9.05 -3.98
C VAL A 153 5.69 -7.96 -4.15
N LEU A 154 4.66 -8.23 -4.95
CA LEU A 154 3.51 -7.35 -5.12
C LEU A 154 2.38 -7.80 -4.19
N SER A 155 1.98 -6.94 -3.28
CA SER A 155 0.90 -7.23 -2.35
C SER A 155 -0.01 -6.02 -2.14
N GLY A 156 -1.20 -6.25 -1.61
CA GLY A 156 -2.14 -5.17 -1.35
C GLY A 156 -3.59 -5.53 -1.65
N ASP A 157 -4.47 -4.53 -1.52
CA ASP A 157 -5.78 -4.54 -2.14
C ASP A 157 -5.65 -4.22 -3.64
N LEU A 158 -5.31 -5.27 -4.40
CA LEU A 158 -5.17 -5.22 -5.85
C LEU A 158 -6.53 -5.09 -6.55
N ASN A 159 -7.64 -5.27 -5.82
CA ASN A 159 -9.00 -5.02 -6.30
C ASN A 159 -9.44 -5.83 -7.54
N PHE A 160 -8.75 -6.93 -7.88
CA PHE A 160 -9.24 -7.89 -8.88
C PHE A 160 -10.54 -8.52 -8.40
N ARG A 161 -11.53 -8.60 -9.29
CA ARG A 161 -12.89 -9.04 -8.95
C ARG A 161 -13.22 -10.35 -9.64
N ASN A 162 -14.08 -11.14 -9.01
CA ASN A 162 -14.79 -12.20 -9.70
C ASN A 162 -15.83 -11.56 -10.62
N GLU A 163 -15.75 -11.84 -11.91
CA GLU A 163 -16.64 -11.31 -12.95
C GLU A 163 -17.42 -12.47 -13.60
N PRO A 164 -18.58 -12.83 -13.02
CA PRO A 164 -19.41 -13.89 -13.59
C PRO A 164 -20.02 -13.48 -14.93
N SER A 165 -20.25 -14.47 -15.79
CA SER A 165 -21.00 -14.30 -17.02
C SER A 165 -22.44 -13.85 -16.72
N SER A 166 -23.03 -13.09 -17.66
CA SER A 166 -24.35 -12.44 -17.57
C SER A 166 -25.50 -13.39 -17.17
N SER A 167 -25.33 -14.69 -17.39
CA SER A 167 -26.32 -15.75 -17.18
C SER A 167 -26.30 -16.40 -15.78
N GLY A 168 -25.32 -16.09 -14.92
CA GLY A 168 -25.10 -16.82 -13.66
C GLY A 168 -25.03 -15.93 -12.43
N LYS A 169 -26.15 -15.37 -11.97
CA LYS A 169 -26.28 -14.78 -10.61
C LYS A 169 -26.40 -15.84 -9.51
N ASN A 170 -25.90 -17.06 -9.75
CA ASN A 170 -26.06 -18.17 -8.80
C ASN A 170 -24.92 -18.12 -7.79
N ASN A 171 -25.26 -17.74 -6.56
CA ASN A 171 -24.51 -17.94 -5.30
C ASN A 171 -22.98 -18.16 -5.41
N LEU A 172 -22.25 -17.22 -6.01
CA LEU A 172 -20.77 -17.16 -5.97
C LEU A 172 -20.21 -16.93 -4.55
N ARG A 173 -21.09 -16.94 -3.54
CA ARG A 173 -20.79 -16.61 -2.14
C ARG A 173 -20.17 -17.78 -1.38
N GLU A 174 -20.26 -19.00 -1.92
CA GLU A 174 -19.78 -20.24 -1.24
C GLU A 174 -18.99 -21.13 -2.21
N LEU A 175 -18.40 -20.54 -3.25
CA LEU A 175 -17.62 -21.31 -4.22
C LEU A 175 -16.16 -21.41 -3.79
N SER A 176 -15.64 -22.64 -3.82
CA SER A 176 -14.21 -22.91 -3.70
C SER A 176 -13.41 -22.10 -4.72
N TYR A 177 -12.18 -21.71 -4.38
CA TYR A 177 -11.33 -20.95 -5.30
C TYR A 177 -11.17 -21.58 -6.69
N PRO A 178 -11.00 -22.90 -6.86
CA PRO A 178 -10.91 -23.53 -8.18
C PRO A 178 -12.07 -23.19 -9.12
N MET A 179 -13.29 -23.00 -8.57
CA MET A 179 -14.46 -22.60 -9.35
C MET A 179 -14.48 -21.10 -9.67
N CYS A 180 -13.87 -20.28 -8.80
CA CYS A 180 -13.75 -18.84 -9.01
C CYS A 180 -12.59 -18.47 -9.96
N LYS A 181 -11.57 -19.32 -10.07
CA LYS A 181 -10.34 -19.04 -10.81
C LYS A 181 -10.59 -18.59 -12.26
N GLU A 182 -11.56 -19.20 -12.93
CA GLU A 182 -11.90 -18.87 -14.33
C GLU A 182 -12.54 -17.48 -14.51
N ILE A 183 -13.25 -17.02 -13.47
CA ILE A 183 -13.94 -15.72 -13.45
C ILE A 183 -13.16 -14.64 -12.68
N ASP A 184 -12.06 -15.00 -12.02
CA ASP A 184 -11.19 -14.07 -11.31
C ASP A 184 -10.39 -13.25 -12.33
N GLN A 185 -10.55 -11.94 -12.26
CA GLN A 185 -9.86 -11.01 -13.16
C GLN A 185 -8.33 -11.07 -13.05
N ILE A 186 -7.75 -11.64 -11.97
CA ILE A 186 -6.29 -11.85 -11.83
C ILE A 186 -5.69 -12.58 -13.03
N ARG A 187 -6.46 -13.43 -13.72
CA ARG A 187 -6.00 -14.17 -14.90
C ARG A 187 -5.42 -13.24 -15.98
N HIS A 188 -5.96 -12.02 -16.11
CA HIS A 188 -5.48 -11.04 -17.08
C HIS A 188 -4.12 -10.45 -16.65
N PHE A 189 -3.88 -10.33 -15.35
CA PHE A 189 -2.56 -10.00 -14.82
C PHE A 189 -1.58 -11.13 -15.10
N GLN A 190 -1.95 -12.39 -14.79
CA GLN A 190 -1.08 -13.56 -15.04
C GLN A 190 -0.78 -13.78 -16.52
N GLN A 191 -1.71 -13.45 -17.43
CA GLN A 191 -1.46 -13.45 -18.87
C GLN A 191 -0.47 -12.36 -19.29
N LYS A 192 -0.51 -11.19 -18.66
CA LYS A 192 0.35 -10.03 -18.98
C LYS A 192 1.73 -10.13 -18.32
N TYR A 193 1.82 -10.77 -17.16
CA TYR A 193 3.02 -10.95 -16.34
C TYR A 193 3.14 -12.40 -15.85
N PRO A 194 3.37 -13.37 -16.76
CA PRO A 194 3.43 -14.80 -16.43
C PRO A 194 4.56 -15.16 -15.46
N GLU A 195 5.55 -14.28 -15.29
CA GLU A 195 6.66 -14.41 -14.35
C GLU A 195 6.28 -14.18 -12.87
N PHE A 196 5.11 -13.58 -12.61
CA PHE A 196 4.59 -13.44 -11.25
C PHE A 196 3.82 -14.71 -10.86
N VAL A 197 4.29 -15.36 -9.80
CA VAL A 197 3.64 -16.52 -9.21
C VAL A 197 2.85 -16.12 -7.96
N GLU A 198 1.74 -16.81 -7.76
CA GLU A 198 0.91 -16.71 -6.56
C GLU A 198 0.72 -18.14 -6.03
N SER A 199 0.80 -18.31 -4.71
CA SER A 199 0.55 -19.61 -4.10
C SER A 199 -0.91 -20.03 -4.30
N GLU A 200 -1.19 -21.32 -4.23
CA GLU A 200 -2.56 -21.83 -4.32
C GLU A 200 -3.44 -21.20 -3.24
N ILE A 201 -4.57 -20.62 -3.65
CA ILE A 201 -5.58 -20.06 -2.75
C ILE A 201 -6.49 -21.21 -2.30
N THR A 202 -6.47 -21.47 -1.00
CA THR A 202 -7.30 -22.49 -0.32
C THR A 202 -8.32 -21.89 0.65
N PHE A 203 -8.37 -20.55 0.74
CA PHE A 203 -9.26 -19.79 1.59
C PHE A 203 -10.43 -19.18 0.79
N GLU A 204 -11.45 -18.68 1.49
CA GLU A 204 -12.63 -18.04 0.90
C GLU A 204 -12.32 -16.63 0.34
N PRO A 205 -13.18 -16.05 -0.53
CA PRO A 205 -12.97 -14.69 -0.99
C PRO A 205 -12.87 -13.69 0.16
N THR A 206 -11.89 -12.80 0.13
CA THR A 206 -11.61 -11.89 1.26
C THR A 206 -12.47 -10.64 1.28
N TYR A 207 -13.28 -10.39 0.24
CA TYR A 207 -14.14 -9.23 0.08
C TYR A 207 -15.45 -9.63 -0.59
N LYS A 208 -16.62 -9.04 -0.34
CA LYS A 208 -16.96 -7.98 0.61
C LYS A 208 -17.81 -8.60 1.72
N TYR A 209 -17.38 -8.48 2.96
CA TYR A 209 -18.15 -8.91 4.14
C TYR A 209 -19.07 -7.80 4.65
N GLU A 210 -20.06 -8.17 5.45
CA GLU A 210 -20.77 -7.25 6.33
C GLU A 210 -19.92 -7.08 7.61
N PRO A 211 -19.40 -5.86 7.92
CA PRO A 211 -18.53 -5.65 9.07
C PRO A 211 -19.14 -6.18 10.38
N GLY A 212 -18.30 -6.77 11.22
CA GLY A 212 -18.70 -7.46 12.45
C GLY A 212 -19.24 -8.88 12.26
N THR A 213 -19.24 -9.40 11.03
CA THR A 213 -19.79 -10.73 10.70
C THR A 213 -18.92 -11.49 9.70
N ASP A 214 -19.20 -12.78 9.54
CA ASP A 214 -18.60 -13.61 8.47
C ASP A 214 -19.54 -13.78 7.27
N LYS A 215 -20.55 -12.92 7.15
CA LYS A 215 -21.52 -12.98 6.05
C LYS A 215 -21.06 -12.10 4.90
N PHE A 216 -21.05 -12.66 3.69
CA PHE A 216 -20.85 -11.88 2.48
C PHE A 216 -21.97 -10.86 2.25
N SER A 217 -21.58 -9.62 1.97
CA SER A 217 -22.50 -8.54 1.65
C SER A 217 -23.27 -8.83 0.37
N LYS A 218 -24.60 -8.65 0.41
CA LYS A 218 -25.45 -8.84 -0.78
C LYS A 218 -25.21 -7.80 -1.88
N LYS A 219 -24.50 -6.71 -1.58
CA LYS A 219 -24.33 -5.56 -2.48
C LYS A 219 -23.29 -5.81 -3.58
N ARG A 220 -22.38 -6.79 -3.40
CA ARG A 220 -21.30 -7.09 -4.36
C ARG A 220 -21.05 -8.58 -4.45
N VAL A 221 -20.46 -8.99 -5.57
CA VAL A 221 -19.93 -10.35 -5.74
C VAL A 221 -18.69 -10.49 -4.86
N SER A 222 -18.60 -11.60 -4.12
CA SER A 222 -17.43 -11.96 -3.32
C SER A 222 -16.20 -12.14 -4.25
N SER A 223 -15.04 -11.64 -3.86
CA SER A 223 -13.84 -11.53 -4.70
C SER A 223 -12.57 -11.64 -3.86
N TYR A 224 -11.49 -12.09 -4.50
CA TYR A 224 -10.14 -12.17 -3.95
C TYR A 224 -9.39 -10.86 -4.27
N CYS A 225 -9.77 -9.79 -3.57
CA CYS A 225 -9.22 -8.45 -3.80
C CYS A 225 -7.78 -8.32 -3.25
N ASP A 226 -7.52 -9.00 -2.14
CA ASP A 226 -6.30 -8.89 -1.35
C ASP A 226 -5.33 -10.01 -1.73
N ARG A 227 -4.16 -9.68 -2.27
CA ARG A 227 -3.28 -10.64 -2.97
C ARG A 227 -1.82 -10.47 -2.61
N ILE A 228 -1.04 -11.54 -2.76
CA ILE A 228 0.42 -11.54 -2.58
C ILE A 228 1.03 -12.36 -3.71
N LEU A 229 1.74 -11.69 -4.61
CA LEU A 229 2.39 -12.28 -5.79
C LEU A 229 3.89 -12.04 -5.74
N VAL A 230 4.66 -13.00 -6.25
CA VAL A 230 6.12 -12.96 -6.23
C VAL A 230 6.64 -13.18 -7.64
N CYS A 231 7.49 -12.27 -8.12
CA CYS A 231 8.32 -12.49 -9.29
C CYS A 231 9.77 -12.57 -8.82
N SER A 232 10.46 -13.67 -9.09
CA SER A 232 11.83 -13.85 -8.64
C SER A 232 12.66 -14.64 -9.63
N ASN A 233 13.95 -14.31 -9.69
CA ASN A 233 14.96 -15.17 -10.29
C ASN A 233 15.56 -16.19 -9.27
N LYS A 234 15.27 -16.01 -7.98
CA LYS A 234 15.64 -16.94 -6.91
C LYS A 234 14.51 -17.97 -6.73
N ALA A 235 14.87 -19.13 -6.18
CA ALA A 235 13.86 -20.11 -5.81
C ALA A 235 12.95 -19.54 -4.69
N ILE A 236 11.64 -19.64 -4.89
CA ILE A 236 10.62 -19.26 -3.90
C ILE A 236 9.96 -20.51 -3.40
N LYS A 237 9.87 -20.65 -2.07
CA LYS A 237 9.12 -21.73 -1.42
C LYS A 237 8.06 -21.12 -0.52
N PHE A 238 6.79 -21.23 -0.91
CA PHE A 238 5.67 -20.87 -0.05
C PHE A 238 5.45 -21.96 1.00
N ASP A 239 5.43 -21.57 2.26
CA ASP A 239 5.10 -22.45 3.39
C ASP A 239 3.61 -22.31 3.75
N THR A 240 3.06 -21.10 3.65
CA THR A 240 1.63 -20.84 3.90
C THR A 240 1.15 -19.67 3.07
N TYR A 241 -0.09 -19.76 2.55
CA TYR A 241 -0.81 -18.64 1.96
C TYR A 241 -2.29 -18.74 2.36
N SER A 242 -2.77 -17.83 3.20
CA SER A 242 -4.09 -17.93 3.83
C SER A 242 -4.70 -16.57 4.17
N SER A 243 -5.97 -16.58 4.56
CA SER A 243 -6.67 -15.44 5.17
C SER A 243 -6.91 -15.66 6.67
N ILE A 244 -7.02 -14.57 7.42
CA ILE A 244 -7.36 -14.59 8.85
C ILE A 244 -8.85 -14.29 9.00
N ASN A 245 -9.67 -15.34 8.99
CA ASN A 245 -11.12 -15.21 8.98
C ASN A 245 -11.71 -14.70 10.31
N ASP A 246 -10.99 -14.88 11.43
CA ASP A 246 -11.46 -14.46 12.76
C ASP A 246 -11.51 -12.93 12.94
N ILE A 247 -10.83 -12.19 12.08
CA ILE A 247 -10.84 -10.72 12.07
C ILE A 247 -12.07 -10.21 11.31
N LYS A 248 -12.92 -9.44 11.99
CA LYS A 248 -14.25 -9.01 11.50
C LYS A 248 -14.44 -7.49 11.52
N SER A 249 -13.40 -6.75 11.91
CA SER A 249 -13.42 -5.30 12.03
C SER A 249 -13.61 -4.59 10.68
N SER A 250 -13.18 -5.21 9.57
CA SER A 250 -13.29 -4.68 8.21
C SER A 250 -14.30 -5.47 7.35
N ASP A 251 -14.69 -4.91 6.20
CA ASP A 251 -15.37 -5.66 5.14
C ASP A 251 -14.41 -6.48 4.25
N HIS A 252 -13.11 -6.41 4.56
CA HIS A 252 -12.07 -7.30 4.06
C HIS A 252 -11.56 -8.24 5.16
N LYS A 253 -10.99 -9.38 4.76
CA LYS A 253 -10.21 -10.27 5.64
C LYS A 253 -8.71 -10.09 5.36
N PRO A 254 -7.83 -10.03 6.38
CA PRO A 254 -6.39 -10.00 6.18
C PRO A 254 -5.92 -11.24 5.41
N VAL A 255 -4.97 -11.05 4.50
CA VAL A 255 -4.32 -12.14 3.74
C VAL A 255 -2.84 -12.13 4.05
N PHE A 256 -2.24 -13.29 4.29
CA PHE A 256 -0.82 -13.42 4.56
C PHE A 256 -0.18 -14.56 3.79
N ALA A 257 1.12 -14.42 3.53
CA ALA A 257 1.98 -15.44 2.98
C ALA A 257 3.27 -15.57 3.80
N ASN A 258 3.63 -16.79 4.15
CA ASN A 258 4.93 -17.15 4.73
C ASN A 258 5.73 -17.89 3.65
N PHE A 259 6.92 -17.39 3.31
CA PHE A 259 7.73 -18.00 2.27
C PHE A 259 9.23 -17.73 2.43
N GLY A 260 10.03 -18.66 1.93
CA GLY A 260 11.48 -18.53 1.84
C GLY A 260 11.93 -18.06 0.46
N ILE A 261 12.86 -17.10 0.43
CA ILE A 261 13.66 -16.74 -0.76
C ILE A 261 15.01 -17.44 -0.69
N GLY A 262 15.34 -18.21 -1.72
CA GLY A 262 16.60 -18.94 -1.90
C GLY A 262 17.81 -18.04 -2.10
N LYS A 263 19.00 -18.65 -2.18
CA LYS A 263 20.26 -17.95 -2.48
C LYS A 263 20.35 -17.62 -3.98
N GLU A 264 21.21 -16.66 -4.34
CA GLU A 264 21.50 -16.32 -5.74
C GLU A 264 22.04 -17.53 -6.51
N ASN A 265 21.54 -17.74 -7.72
CA ASN A 265 22.17 -18.66 -8.66
C ASN A 265 23.13 -17.87 -9.56
N ILE A 266 24.30 -18.46 -9.84
CA ILE A 266 25.43 -17.81 -10.52
C ILE A 266 25.10 -17.34 -11.96
N ASN A 267 23.99 -17.81 -12.55
CA ASN A 267 23.59 -17.53 -13.94
C ASN A 267 22.38 -16.57 -14.09
N ASP A 268 21.97 -15.88 -13.03
CA ASP A 268 20.70 -15.16 -13.07
C ASP A 268 20.76 -13.85 -13.88
N LYS A 269 20.08 -13.83 -15.03
CA LYS A 269 19.74 -12.58 -15.73
C LYS A 269 18.64 -11.83 -14.96
N GLN A 270 18.64 -10.51 -15.03
CA GLN A 270 17.60 -9.66 -14.43
C GLN A 270 16.29 -9.82 -15.22
N LEU A 271 15.41 -10.73 -14.77
CA LEU A 271 14.12 -11.02 -15.41
C LEU A 271 13.04 -10.01 -15.02
N VAL A 272 13.15 -9.46 -13.82
CA VAL A 272 12.11 -8.75 -13.07
C VAL A 272 11.66 -7.44 -13.73
N PHE A 273 12.42 -6.91 -14.69
CA PHE A 273 12.06 -5.73 -15.49
C PHE A 273 12.49 -5.87 -16.96
N ALA A 274 12.32 -7.05 -17.57
CA ALA A 274 12.69 -7.27 -18.96
C ALA A 274 11.93 -6.34 -19.95
N LYS A 275 10.73 -5.87 -19.57
CA LYS A 275 9.92 -4.95 -20.36
C LYS A 275 10.46 -3.51 -20.26
N LYS A 276 10.56 -2.83 -21.40
CA LYS A 276 10.83 -1.39 -21.45
C LYS A 276 9.58 -0.60 -21.10
N TYR A 277 9.75 0.41 -20.26
CA TYR A 277 8.69 1.34 -19.84
C TYR A 277 9.07 2.79 -20.16
N PRO A 278 8.11 3.67 -20.48
CA PRO A 278 8.36 5.09 -20.60
C PRO A 278 8.71 5.71 -19.24
N SER A 279 9.55 6.75 -19.25
CA SER A 279 9.89 7.49 -18.01
C SER A 279 8.65 8.14 -17.40
N ARG A 280 8.52 8.03 -16.08
CA ARG A 280 7.45 8.63 -15.27
C ARG A 280 7.99 9.68 -14.29
N LEU A 281 9.05 10.40 -14.67
CA LEU A 281 9.70 11.39 -13.80
C LEU A 281 8.74 12.47 -13.29
N LEU A 282 7.90 13.04 -14.17
CA LEU A 282 6.94 14.07 -13.77
C LEU A 282 5.93 13.54 -12.75
N ALA A 283 5.42 12.32 -12.97
CA ALA A 283 4.53 11.65 -12.03
C ALA A 283 5.17 11.50 -10.65
N LYS A 284 6.43 11.06 -10.62
CA LYS A 284 7.21 10.91 -9.39
C LYS A 284 7.38 12.24 -8.66
N VAL A 285 7.73 13.32 -9.38
CA VAL A 285 7.89 14.65 -8.79
C VAL A 285 6.56 15.14 -8.22
N ILE A 286 5.47 15.10 -9.00
CA ILE A 286 4.15 15.55 -8.55
C ILE A 286 3.71 14.78 -7.31
N SER A 287 3.80 13.45 -7.35
CA SER A 287 3.36 12.62 -6.24
C SER A 287 4.20 12.81 -4.98
N ARG A 288 5.53 12.98 -5.10
CA ARG A 288 6.39 13.25 -3.94
C ARG A 288 6.06 14.59 -3.31
N THR A 289 5.91 15.64 -4.13
CA THR A 289 5.47 16.96 -3.64
C THR A 289 4.12 16.88 -2.96
N TYR A 290 3.15 16.17 -3.55
CA TYR A 290 1.84 15.98 -2.96
C TYR A 290 1.89 15.23 -1.62
N GLY A 291 2.65 14.14 -1.56
CA GLY A 291 2.87 13.39 -0.32
C GLY A 291 3.48 14.24 0.77
N THR A 292 4.54 15.00 0.46
CA THR A 292 5.18 15.92 1.42
C THR A 292 4.21 16.98 1.93
N LEU A 293 3.39 17.57 1.05
CA LEU A 293 2.38 18.55 1.46
C LEU A 293 1.30 17.93 2.35
N TYR A 294 0.86 16.71 2.02
CA TYR A 294 -0.15 16.00 2.80
C TYR A 294 0.36 15.64 4.20
N ASP A 295 1.58 15.09 4.29
CA ASP A 295 2.21 14.72 5.56
C ASP A 295 2.40 15.96 6.47
N ASN A 296 2.49 17.16 5.89
CA ASN A 296 2.69 18.42 6.59
C ASN A 296 1.46 19.35 6.51
N ILE A 297 0.26 18.84 6.23
CA ILE A 297 -0.90 19.67 5.91
C ILE A 297 -1.25 20.67 7.03
N LEU A 298 -1.06 20.27 8.30
CA LEU A 298 -1.30 21.16 9.43
C LEU A 298 -0.31 22.34 9.46
N LEU A 299 0.98 22.08 9.19
CA LEU A 299 2.00 23.12 9.07
C LEU A 299 1.70 24.05 7.89
N VAL A 300 1.24 23.50 6.76
CA VAL A 300 0.82 24.28 5.59
C VAL A 300 -0.35 25.20 5.94
N ILE A 301 -1.37 24.69 6.64
CA ILE A 301 -2.53 25.48 7.08
C ILE A 301 -2.08 26.60 8.03
N VAL A 302 -1.24 26.30 9.01
CA VAL A 302 -0.69 27.30 9.95
C VAL A 302 0.08 28.37 9.19
N PHE A 303 0.95 27.99 8.26
CA PHE A 303 1.74 28.91 7.46
C PHE A 303 0.86 29.82 6.58
N LEU A 304 -0.14 29.27 5.91
CA LEU A 304 -1.11 30.05 5.12
C LEU A 304 -1.92 31.00 6.00
N GLY A 305 -2.31 30.56 7.21
CA GLY A 305 -2.96 31.41 8.20
C GLY A 305 -2.10 32.61 8.62
N LEU A 306 -0.82 32.37 8.91
CA LEU A 306 0.14 33.43 9.23
C LEU A 306 0.32 34.43 8.07
N LEU A 307 0.39 33.95 6.82
CA LEU A 307 0.47 34.82 5.65
C LEU A 307 -0.78 35.71 5.49
N ILE A 308 -1.97 35.18 5.79
CA ILE A 308 -3.21 35.97 5.79
C ILE A 308 -3.16 37.03 6.89
N ILE A 309 -2.74 36.68 8.12
CA ILE A 309 -2.59 37.63 9.23
C ILE A 309 -1.60 38.74 8.87
N LEU A 310 -0.42 38.39 8.35
CA LEU A 310 0.59 39.37 7.93
C LEU A 310 0.05 40.32 6.84
N ARG A 311 -0.71 39.77 5.89
CA ARG A 311 -1.35 40.58 4.83
C ARG A 311 -2.40 41.54 5.39
N ILE A 312 -3.16 41.11 6.39
CA ILE A 312 -4.14 41.93 7.11
C ILE A 312 -3.40 43.05 7.88
N CYS A 313 -2.38 42.70 8.68
CA CYS A 313 -1.57 43.66 9.43
C CYS A 313 -0.91 44.70 8.50
N TRP A 314 -0.40 44.30 7.33
CA TRP A 314 0.19 45.21 6.35
C TRP A 314 -0.84 46.19 5.77
N LYS A 315 -2.06 45.73 5.46
CA LYS A 315 -3.15 46.59 4.98
C LYS A 315 -3.59 47.62 6.03
N PHE A 316 -3.68 47.23 7.30
CA PHE A 316 -4.08 48.15 8.38
C PHE A 316 -2.93 49.07 8.83
N GLY A 317 -1.69 48.59 8.84
CA GLY A 317 -0.50 49.40 9.15
C GLY A 317 -0.19 50.45 8.10
N SER A 318 -0.55 50.21 6.83
CA SER A 318 -0.38 51.20 5.75
C SER A 318 -1.45 52.30 5.72
N HIS A 319 -2.58 52.13 6.41
CA HIS A 319 -3.64 53.15 6.50
C HIS A 319 -3.45 54.10 7.71
N GLY A 320 -2.57 53.77 8.67
CA GLY A 320 -2.30 54.58 9.86
C GLY A 320 -1.23 55.67 9.70
N SER A 321 -0.62 55.82 8.52
CA SER A 321 0.51 56.75 8.28
C SER A 321 0.16 57.99 7.45
N LYS A 322 -1.12 58.35 7.33
CA LYS A 322 -1.55 59.62 6.74
C LYS A 322 -2.42 60.38 7.74
N ASN A 323 -1.78 61.19 8.58
CA ASN A 323 -2.24 62.52 9.05
C ASN A 323 -1.41 62.96 10.25
N ASN A 324 -0.55 63.96 10.03
CA ASN A 324 -0.32 65.12 10.89
C ASN A 324 0.87 65.92 10.32
N THR A 325 0.62 66.70 9.28
CA THR A 325 1.40 67.92 9.02
C THR A 325 0.77 69.03 9.88
N PRO A 326 1.51 69.68 10.79
CA PRO A 326 0.99 70.84 11.50
C PRO A 326 0.78 71.99 10.51
N ASP A 327 -0.40 72.59 10.58
CA ASP A 327 -0.76 73.80 9.84
C ASP A 327 0.15 74.99 10.20
N ASP A 328 0.31 75.82 9.17
CA ASP A 328 0.96 77.11 9.06
C ASP A 328 1.00 78.00 10.32
N ILE A 329 2.19 78.54 10.61
CA ILE A 329 2.33 79.84 11.28
C ILE A 329 3.05 80.77 10.29
N VAL A 330 2.27 81.68 9.69
CA VAL A 330 2.75 82.91 9.05
C VAL A 330 2.06 84.07 9.75
N VAL A 331 2.88 85.10 10.02
CA VAL A 331 2.66 86.39 10.69
C VAL A 331 2.92 86.40 12.19
#